data_AF-A0A661D2L0-F1
#
_entry.id   AF-A0A661D2L0-F1
#
_cell.length_a   1.000
_cell.length_b   1.000
_cell.length_c   1.000
_cell.angle_alpha   90.00
_cell.angle_beta   90.00
_cell.angle_gamma   90.00
#
_symmetry.space_group_name_H-M   'P 1'
#
loop_
_entity.id
_entity.type
_entity.pdbx_description
1 polymer ?
#
loop_
_entity_poly.entity_id
_entity_poly.type
_entity_poly.pdbx_seq_one_letter_code
_entity_poly.pdbx_strand_id
1 'polypeptide(L)' 'MLAVIQKWGNHQGLSFTPEMLNQAQLSLGDDVFITVRQGEIIIKPTDQGKGKYTFRCKSFSETFA' A
#
# COMPACT_ATOMS: atom_id res chain seq x y z
N MET A 1 5.16 12.76 6.73
CA MET A 1 4.59 13.48 5.58
C MET A 1 3.14 13.83 5.90
N LEU A 2 2.66 15.01 5.49
CA LEU A 2 1.21 15.29 5.48
C LEU A 2 0.64 14.79 4.14
N ALA A 3 -0.37 13.92 4.20
CA ALA A 3 -0.99 13.32 3.02
C ALA A 3 -2.51 13.44 3.11
N VAL A 4 -3.17 13.43 1.96
CA VAL A 4 -4.63 13.45 1.85
C VAL A 4 -5.06 12.11 1.27
N ILE A 5 -6.12 11.52 1.85
CA ILE A 5 -6.74 10.32 1.30
C ILE A 5 -7.40 10.71 -0.03
N GLN A 6 -6.99 10.07 -1.12
CA GLN A 6 -7.49 10.32 -2.47
C GLN A 6 -8.44 9.21 -2.91
N LYS A 7 -9.30 9.49 -3.89
CA LYS A 7 -10.15 8.48 -4.54
C LYS A 7 -9.45 7.94 -5.77
N TRP A 8 -9.23 6.64 -5.82
CA TRP A 8 -8.67 5.90 -6.95
C TRP A 8 -9.75 4.96 -7.49
N GLY A 9 -10.53 5.43 -8.46
CA GLY A 9 -11.72 4.70 -8.95
C GLY A 9 -12.75 4.52 -7.82
N ASN A 10 -13.11 3.28 -7.51
CA ASN A 10 -14.01 2.95 -6.39
C ASN A 10 -13.32 2.82 -5.03
N HIS A 11 -12.00 2.93 -4.98
CA HIS A 11 -11.21 2.75 -3.77
C HIS A 11 -10.69 4.09 -3.24
N GLN A 12 -10.36 4.13 -1.96
CA GLN A 12 -9.62 5.23 -1.33
C GLN A 12 -8.16 4.82 -1.16
N GLY A 13 -7.24 5.68 -1.58
CA GLY A 13 -5.82 5.42 -1.55
C GLY A 13 -5.05 6.53 -0.85
N LEU A 14 -3.88 6.16 -0.32
CA LEU A 14 -2.87 7.08 0.19
C LEU A 14 -1.57 6.80 -0.56
N SER A 15 -0.88 7.88 -0.94
CA SER A 15 0.43 7.77 -1.57
C SER A 15 1.51 7.55 -0.51
N PHE A 16 2.33 6.53 -0.72
CA PHE A 16 3.54 6.29 0.07
C PHE A 16 4.76 6.77 -0.71
N THR A 17 5.70 7.44 -0.03
CA THR A 17 6.98 7.76 -0.66
C THR A 17 7.89 6.53 -0.65
N PRO A 18 8.86 6.45 -1.57
CA PRO A 18 9.83 5.36 -1.57
C PRO A 18 10.57 5.21 -0.23
N GLU A 19 10.87 6.32 0.47
CA GLU A 19 11.54 6.29 1.77
C GLU A 19 10.66 5.63 2.84
N MET A 20 9.36 5.93 2.88
CA MET A 20 8.44 5.31 3.85
C MET A 20 8.32 3.80 3.64
N LEU A 21 8.23 3.36 2.37
CA LEU A 21 8.19 1.93 2.03
C LEU A 21 9.47 1.23 2.48
N ASN A 22 10.64 1.83 2.19
CA ASN A 22 11.93 1.30 2.63
C ASN A 22 12.04 1.19 4.16
N GLN A 23 11.61 2.21 4.90
CA GLN A 23 11.61 2.20 6.37
C GLN A 23 10.65 1.15 6.95
N ALA A 24 9.51 0.93 6.30
CA ALA A 24 8.54 -0.09 6.65
C ALA A 24 8.91 -1.50 6.16
N GLN A 25 10.04 -1.64 5.44
CA GLN A 25 10.47 -2.88 4.79
C GLN A 25 9.40 -3.45 3.84
N LEU A 26 8.74 -2.56 3.10
CA LEU A 26 7.70 -2.88 2.13
C LEU A 26 8.18 -2.56 0.71
N SER A 27 7.72 -3.36 -0.24
CA SER A 27 7.89 -3.18 -1.67
C SER A 27 6.54 -3.16 -2.38
N LEU A 28 6.48 -2.51 -3.55
CA LEU A 28 5.35 -2.69 -4.47
C LEU A 28 5.26 -4.18 -4.84
N GLY A 29 4.17 -4.85 -4.51
CA GLY A 29 4.23 -6.32 -4.48
C GLY A 29 3.61 -6.92 -3.26
N ASP A 30 3.93 -6.32 -2.13
CA ASP A 30 3.93 -7.07 -0.88
C ASP A 30 2.51 -7.22 -0.33
N ASP A 31 2.23 -8.44 0.12
CA ASP A 31 1.06 -8.70 0.93
C ASP A 31 1.29 -8.06 2.31
N VAL A 32 0.31 -7.28 2.75
CA VAL A 32 0.37 -6.53 4.02
C VAL A 32 -0.82 -6.85 4.92
N PHE A 33 -0.57 -6.87 6.23
CA PHE A 33 -1.63 -6.86 7.22
C PHE A 33 -2.06 -5.44 7.51
N ILE A 34 -3.34 -5.15 7.32
CA ILE A 34 -3.95 -3.87 7.65
C ILE A 34 -4.90 -4.09 8.83
N THR A 35 -4.66 -3.38 9.92
CA THR A 35 -5.53 -3.43 11.11
C THR A 35 -5.82 -2.03 11.62
N VAL A 36 -6.97 -1.86 12.26
CA VAL A 36 -7.31 -0.62 12.96
C VAL A 36 -7.18 -0.86 14.45
N ARG A 37 -6.36 -0.08 15.14
CA ARG A 37 -6.21 -0.11 16.60
C ARG A 37 -6.26 1.29 17.15
N GLN A 38 -7.18 1.55 18.08
CA GLN A 38 -7.30 2.85 18.76
C GLN A 38 -7.43 4.05 17.82
N GLY A 39 -8.10 3.88 16.68
CA GLY A 39 -8.26 4.94 15.67
C GLY A 39 -7.07 5.08 14.71
N GLU A 40 -6.01 4.29 14.89
CA GLU A 40 -4.85 4.26 14.01
C GLU A 40 -4.94 3.11 13.01
N ILE A 41 -4.61 3.38 11.74
CA ILE A 41 -4.44 2.35 10.72
C ILE A 41 -2.99 1.87 10.78
N ILE A 42 -2.80 0.61 11.14
CA ILE A 42 -1.49 -0.02 11.24
C ILE A 42 -1.34 -0.97 10.06
N ILE A 43 -0.33 -0.69 9.22
CA ILE A 43 0.06 -1.51 8.08
C ILE A 43 1.37 -2.20 8.42
N LYS A 44 1.42 -3.53 8.31
CA LYS A 44 2.63 -4.32 8.59
C LYS A 44 2.94 -5.26 7.42
N PRO A 45 4.23 -5.52 7.13
CA PRO A 45 4.61 -6.61 6.24
C PRO A 45 4.07 -7.93 6.79
N THR A 46 3.74 -8.86 5.88
CA THR A 46 3.42 -10.24 6.25
C THR A 46 4.71 -11.02 6.53
N ASP A 47 4.67 -11.93 7.52
CA ASP A 47 5.82 -12.80 7.85
C ASP A 47 6.21 -13.75 6.70
N GLN A 48 5.34 -13.89 5.69
CA GLN A 48 5.59 -14.75 4.53
C GLN A 48 6.58 -14.13 3.52
N GLY A 49 6.92 -12.84 3.65
CA GLY A 49 7.74 -12.13 2.67
C GLY A 49 7.07 -12.03 1.30
N LYS A 50 7.61 -11.13 0.46
CA LYS A 50 7.19 -10.75 -0.90
C LYS A 50 5.96 -11.48 -1.43
N GLY A 51 4.87 -10.73 -1.56
CA GLY A 51 3.57 -11.25 -1.99
C GLY A 51 3.70 -12.17 -3.21
N LYS A 52 2.94 -13.27 -3.20
CA LYS A 52 2.98 -14.30 -4.26
C LYS A 52 2.58 -13.77 -5.65
N TYR A 53 2.09 -12.53 -5.70
CA TYR A 53 1.64 -11.89 -6.91
C TYR A 53 2.81 -11.17 -7.58
N THR A 54 3.21 -11.66 -8.76
CA THR A 54 4.00 -10.89 -9.71
C THR A 54 3.26 -9.59 -10.00
N PHE A 55 3.65 -8.50 -9.34
CA PHE A 55 3.13 -7.17 -9.68
C PHE A 55 3.49 -6.89 -11.13
N ARG A 56 2.51 -7.03 -12.03
CA ARG A 56 2.57 -6.36 -13.32
C ARG A 56 2.24 -4.92 -13.02
N CYS A 57 3.21 -4.03 -13.22
CA CYS A 57 2.98 -2.60 -13.17
C CYS A 57 1.91 -2.27 -14.23
N LYS A 58 0.65 -2.22 -13.83
CA LYS A 58 -0.43 -1.68 -14.64
C LYS A 58 -0.39 -0.18 -14.46
N SER A 59 -0.65 0.56 -15.53
CA SER A 59 -0.77 2.01 -15.42
C SER A 59 -1.87 2.36 -14.41
N PHE A 60 -1.71 3.47 -13.69
CA PHE A 60 -2.71 3.96 -12.74
C PHE A 60 -4.10 4.08 -13.40
N SER A 61 -4.15 4.44 -14.68
CA SER A 61 -5.37 4.47 -15.50
C SER A 61 -6.03 3.10 -15.74
N GLU A 62 -5.28 2.01 -15.73
CA GLU A 62 -5.84 0.66 -15.96
C GLU A 62 -6.38 -0.02 -14.71
N THR A 63 -6.00 0.46 -13.53
CA THR A 63 -6.37 -0.17 -12.24
C THR A 63 -7.47 0.59 -11.52
N PHE A 64 -7.62 1.88 -11.81
CA PHE A 64 -8.50 2.80 -11.07
C PHE A 64 -9.52 3.53 -11.96
N ALA A 65 -9.75 3.05 -13.19
CA ALA A 65 -10.84 3.47 -14.07
C ALA A 65 -12.19 2.85 -13.65
#